data_AF-A0A9D6J7G9-F1
#
_entry.id   AF-A0A9D6J7G9-F1
#
_cell.length_a   1.000
_cell.length_b   1.000
_cell.length_c   1.000
_cell.angle_alpha   90.00
_cell.angle_beta   90.00
_cell.angle_gamma   90.00
#
_symmetry.space_group_name_H-M   'P 1'
#
loop_
_entity.id
_entity.type
_entity.pdbx_description
1 polymer ?
#
loop_
_entity_poly.entity_id
_entity_poly.type
_entity_poly.pdbx_seq_one_letter_code
_entity_poly.pdbx_strand_id
1 'polypeptide(L)'
;EGVDWACISDTIGIIRGCADRFHHMKEEDILFDFTDREAEVIKVFLQDHEKGRGFVREISRGLKERKKEVVCLNLENYRTLLIEHIKKEDEILFPFIDRELSTKQVGEIFSRFEEVEKNKKDTEPQKYYDFIHALEHRFKSSIPGVF
;
A
#
# COMPACT_ATOMS: atom_id res chain seq x y z
N GLU A 1 -16.28 -4.67 24.38
CA GLU A 1 -16.44 -5.52 23.18
C GLU A 1 -15.08 -6.06 22.74
N GLY A 2 -15.04 -7.31 22.28
CA GLY A 2 -13.79 -8.03 22.00
C GLY A 2 -13.12 -7.55 20.71
N VAL A 3 -11.80 -7.36 20.75
CA VAL A 3 -10.99 -7.03 19.57
C VAL A 3 -10.80 -8.30 18.73
N ASP A 4 -11.16 -8.26 17.44
CA ASP A 4 -10.86 -9.32 16.49
C ASP A 4 -9.41 -9.22 16.00
N TRP A 5 -8.51 -9.74 16.81
CA TRP A 5 -7.09 -9.69 16.53
C TRP A 5 -6.65 -10.52 15.31
N ALA A 6 -7.40 -11.58 14.98
CA ALA A 6 -7.09 -12.41 13.83
C ALA A 6 -7.36 -11.61 12.55
N CYS A 7 -8.53 -10.96 12.47
CA CYS A 7 -8.86 -10.06 11.37
C CYS A 7 -7.80 -8.96 11.18
N ILE A 8 -7.33 -8.34 12.26
CA ILE A 8 -6.29 -7.30 12.17
C ILE A 8 -4.96 -7.88 11.69
N SER A 9 -4.58 -9.06 12.17
CA SER A 9 -3.37 -9.75 11.71
C SER A 9 -3.41 -10.07 10.22
N ASP A 10 -4.54 -10.57 9.72
CA ASP A 10 -4.72 -10.89 8.31
C ASP A 10 -4.68 -9.62 7.43
N THR A 11 -5.34 -8.54 7.87
CA THR A 11 -5.27 -7.23 7.21
C THR A 11 -3.82 -6.74 7.08
N ILE A 12 -3.01 -6.90 8.12
CA ILE A 12 -1.59 -6.52 8.08
C ILE A 12 -0.77 -7.43 7.15
N GLY A 13 -1.12 -8.71 7.07
CA GLY A 13 -0.55 -9.63 6.09
C GLY A 13 -0.75 -9.14 4.65
N ILE A 14 -1.97 -8.68 4.35
CA ILE A 14 -2.33 -8.13 3.03
C ILE A 14 -1.62 -6.83 2.75
N ILE A 15 -1.60 -5.88 3.70
CA ILE A 15 -0.89 -4.60 3.54
C ILE A 15 0.58 -4.85 3.17
N ARG A 16 1.26 -5.75 3.89
CA ARG A 16 2.65 -6.10 3.59
C ARG A 16 2.84 -6.75 2.22
N GLY A 17 1.89 -7.57 1.78
CA GLY A 17 1.99 -8.32 0.54
C GLY A 17 1.58 -7.53 -0.70
N CYS A 18 0.57 -6.69 -0.58
CA CYS A 18 -0.03 -5.94 -1.68
C CYS A 18 0.55 -4.52 -1.79
N ALA A 19 0.51 -3.74 -0.71
CA ALA A 19 1.02 -2.37 -0.76
C ALA A 19 2.55 -2.35 -0.79
N ASP A 20 3.21 -3.03 0.16
CA ASP A 20 4.66 -2.88 0.31
C ASP A 20 5.46 -3.77 -0.67
N ARG A 21 5.40 -5.10 -0.52
CA ARG A 21 6.19 -6.03 -1.36
C ARG A 21 5.79 -6.06 -2.83
N PHE A 22 4.73 -5.39 -3.24
CA PHE A 22 4.28 -5.38 -4.62
C PHE A 22 4.17 -3.98 -5.21
N HIS A 23 3.26 -3.16 -4.69
CA HIS A 23 3.02 -1.82 -5.23
C HIS A 23 4.25 -0.93 -5.04
N HIS A 24 4.71 -0.72 -3.79
CA HIS A 24 5.91 0.08 -3.54
C HIS A 24 7.15 -0.52 -4.18
N MET A 25 7.30 -1.84 -4.27
CA MET A 25 8.44 -2.43 -5.00
C MET A 25 8.44 -2.03 -6.48
N LYS A 26 7.29 -2.09 -7.16
CA LYS A 26 7.17 -1.64 -8.57
C LYS A 26 7.54 -0.15 -8.70
N GLU A 27 7.22 0.65 -7.70
CA GLU A 27 7.58 2.06 -7.72
C GLU A 27 9.06 2.31 -7.38
N GLU A 28 9.51 1.85 -6.23
CA GLU A 28 10.84 2.08 -5.68
C GLU A 28 11.96 1.38 -6.47
N ASP A 29 11.75 0.15 -6.95
CA ASP A 29 12.81 -0.66 -7.58
C ASP A 29 12.74 -0.62 -9.11
N ILE A 30 11.67 -0.07 -9.70
CA ILE A 30 11.51 0.00 -11.15
C ILE A 30 11.18 1.42 -11.57
N LEU A 31 10.01 1.98 -11.23
CA LEU A 31 9.57 3.28 -11.75
C LEU A 31 10.56 4.41 -11.42
N PHE A 32 10.96 4.52 -10.16
CA PHE A 32 11.83 5.60 -9.68
C PHE A 32 13.28 5.48 -10.18
N ASP A 33 13.68 4.34 -10.74
CA ASP A 33 14.98 4.19 -11.42
C ASP A 33 15.01 4.85 -12.80
N PHE A 34 13.84 5.16 -13.38
CA PHE A 34 13.75 5.91 -14.64
C PHE A 34 13.68 7.41 -14.43
N THR A 35 13.63 7.89 -13.19
CA THR A 35 13.57 9.31 -12.83
C THR A 35 14.83 9.75 -12.07
N ASP A 36 14.98 11.05 -11.84
CA ASP A 36 15.96 11.53 -10.86
C ASP A 36 15.48 11.20 -9.45
N ARG A 37 16.11 10.21 -8.81
CA ARG A 37 15.81 9.82 -7.42
C ARG A 37 16.02 10.95 -6.41
N GLU A 38 16.82 11.96 -6.75
CA GLU A 38 17.04 13.12 -5.89
C GLU A 38 15.96 14.20 -6.05
N ALA A 39 15.05 14.04 -7.03
CA ALA A 39 13.92 14.94 -7.18
C ALA A 39 13.05 14.94 -5.91
N GLU A 40 12.70 16.15 -5.45
CA GLU A 40 11.92 16.34 -4.22
C GLU A 40 10.58 15.59 -4.25
N VAL A 41 9.95 15.46 -5.43
CA VAL A 41 8.73 14.66 -5.62
C VAL A 41 8.99 13.21 -5.20
N ILE A 42 10.03 12.57 -5.75
CA ILE A 42 10.36 11.16 -5.45
C ILE A 42 10.69 10.97 -3.97
N LYS A 43 11.45 11.90 -3.37
CA LYS A 43 11.76 11.88 -1.93
C LYS A 43 10.51 11.89 -1.05
N VAL A 44 9.46 12.63 -1.43
CA VAL A 44 8.19 12.65 -0.69
C VAL A 44 7.52 11.27 -0.70
N PHE A 45 7.46 10.58 -1.85
CA PHE A 45 6.87 9.24 -1.93
C PHE A 45 7.67 8.22 -1.13
N LEU A 46 9.00 8.22 -1.24
CA LEU A 46 9.87 7.35 -0.44
C LEU A 46 9.68 7.56 1.07
N GLN A 47 9.53 8.81 1.51
CA GLN A 47 9.24 9.12 2.91
C GLN A 47 7.86 8.62 3.35
N ASP A 48 6.84 8.75 2.51
CA ASP A 48 5.50 8.25 2.82
C ASP A 48 5.48 6.71 2.86
N HIS A 49 6.19 6.02 1.95
CA HIS A 49 6.34 4.56 2.00
C HIS A 49 7.00 4.12 3.33
N GLU A 50 8.08 4.79 3.75
CA GLU A 50 8.75 4.45 5.00
C GLU A 50 7.90 4.75 6.24
N LYS A 51 7.13 5.85 6.25
CA LYS A 51 6.14 6.11 7.31
C LYS A 51 5.08 5.02 7.36
N GLY A 52 4.57 4.58 6.20
CA GLY A 52 3.61 3.49 6.09
C GLY A 52 4.16 2.19 6.68
N ARG A 53 5.39 1.82 6.32
CA ARG A 53 6.12 0.69 6.93
C ARG A 53 6.27 0.86 8.44
N GLY A 54 6.54 2.08 8.91
CA GLY A 54 6.56 2.45 10.33
C GLY A 54 5.28 2.10 11.08
N PHE A 55 4.12 2.54 10.59
CA PHE A 55 2.84 2.23 11.21
C PHE A 55 2.56 0.71 11.21
N VAL A 56 2.88 0.00 10.13
CA VAL A 56 2.73 -1.46 10.05
C VAL A 56 3.59 -2.20 11.09
N ARG A 57 4.82 -1.72 11.35
CA ARG A 57 5.69 -2.25 12.42
C ARG A 57 5.04 -2.05 13.79
N GLU A 58 4.52 -0.86 14.07
CA GLU A 58 3.86 -0.55 15.34
C GLU A 58 2.56 -1.32 15.56
N ILE A 59 1.74 -1.51 14.51
CA ILE A 59 0.54 -2.36 14.58
C ILE A 59 0.95 -3.79 14.92
N SER A 60 2.01 -4.31 14.30
CA SER A 60 2.50 -5.67 14.57
C SER A 60 3.01 -5.83 16.00
N ARG A 61 3.67 -4.81 16.54
CA ARG A 61 4.06 -4.77 17.96
C ARG A 61 2.83 -4.78 18.86
N GLY A 62 1.84 -3.94 18.57
CA GLY A 62 0.57 -3.89 19.30
C GLY A 62 -0.19 -5.22 19.27
N LEU A 63 -0.19 -5.92 18.12
CA LEU A 63 -0.77 -7.26 17.97
C LEU A 63 -0.09 -8.28 18.90
N LYS A 64 1.25 -8.31 18.92
CA LYS A 64 2.03 -9.22 19.77
C LYS A 64 1.79 -8.94 21.27
N GLU A 65 1.72 -7.67 21.64
CA GLU A 65 1.56 -7.22 23.02
C GLU A 65 0.08 -7.14 23.46
N ARG A 66 -0.88 -7.41 22.57
CA ARG A 66 -2.33 -7.24 22.77
C ARG A 66 -2.71 -5.84 23.26
N LYS A 67 -2.00 -4.81 22.80
CA LYS A 67 -2.25 -3.40 23.14
C LYS A 67 -3.20 -2.76 22.13
N LYS A 68 -4.48 -2.70 22.49
CA LYS A 68 -5.55 -2.20 21.61
C LYS A 68 -5.27 -0.76 21.16
N GLU A 69 -4.86 0.10 22.08
CA GLU A 69 -4.67 1.52 21.85
C GLU A 69 -3.55 1.77 20.82
N VAL A 70 -2.47 1.00 20.90
CA VAL A 70 -1.36 1.06 19.94
C VAL A 70 -1.84 0.63 18.55
N VAL A 71 -2.61 -0.45 18.47
CA VAL A 71 -3.13 -0.95 17.19
C VAL A 71 -4.12 0.04 16.56
N CYS A 72 -5.09 0.54 17.31
CA CYS A 72 -6.07 1.50 16.81
C CYS A 72 -5.39 2.79 16.30
N LEU A 73 -4.52 3.40 17.10
CA LEU A 73 -3.82 4.63 16.74
C LEU A 73 -3.04 4.46 15.43
N ASN A 74 -2.29 3.37 15.28
CA ASN A 74 -1.47 3.17 14.09
C ASN A 74 -2.29 2.75 12.87
N LEU A 75 -3.41 2.06 13.03
CA LEU A 75 -4.36 1.81 11.93
C LEU A 75 -4.98 3.12 11.41
N GLU A 76 -5.37 4.02 12.31
CA GLU A 76 -5.91 5.34 11.94
C GLU A 76 -4.87 6.23 11.24
N ASN A 77 -3.64 6.23 11.74
CA ASN A 77 -2.53 6.95 11.11
C ASN A 77 -2.18 6.36 9.73
N TYR A 78 -2.14 5.02 9.62
CA TYR A 78 -1.91 4.35 8.35
C TYR A 78 -3.02 4.66 7.33
N ARG A 79 -4.30 4.62 7.75
CA ARG A 79 -5.43 5.01 6.90
C ARG A 79 -5.30 6.45 6.40
N THR A 80 -5.00 7.38 7.30
CA THR A 80 -4.85 8.80 6.95
C THR A 80 -3.71 9.00 5.97
N LEU A 81 -2.55 8.39 6.23
CA LEU A 81 -1.41 8.44 5.32
C LEU A 81 -1.77 7.87 3.95
N LEU A 82 -2.42 6.71 3.90
CA LEU A 82 -2.75 6.03 2.64
C LEU A 82 -3.71 6.86 1.76
N ILE A 83 -4.73 7.48 2.36
CA ILE A 83 -5.66 8.35 1.62
C ILE A 83 -4.92 9.53 0.98
N GLU A 84 -4.06 10.20 1.75
CA GLU A 84 -3.26 11.31 1.24
C GLU A 84 -2.21 10.85 0.22
N HIS A 85 -1.62 9.67 0.42
CA HIS A 85 -0.63 9.09 -0.49
C HIS A 85 -1.23 8.80 -1.86
N ILE A 86 -2.38 8.11 -1.92
CA ILE A 86 -3.10 7.82 -3.17
C ILE A 86 -3.45 9.12 -3.90
N LYS A 87 -3.95 10.12 -3.16
CA LYS A 87 -4.25 11.43 -3.76
C LYS A 87 -3.01 12.08 -4.36
N LYS A 88 -1.84 12.00 -3.69
CA LYS A 88 -0.59 12.52 -4.23
C LYS A 88 -0.11 11.72 -5.45
N GLU A 89 -0.31 10.41 -5.48
CA GLU A 89 0.01 9.60 -6.67
C GLU A 89 -0.75 10.14 -7.88
N ASP A 90 -2.07 10.27 -7.76
CA ASP A 90 -2.96 10.74 -8.81
C ASP A 90 -2.70 12.19 -9.25
N GLU A 91 -2.53 13.10 -8.28
CA GLU A 91 -2.46 14.55 -8.56
C GLU A 91 -1.03 15.06 -8.79
N ILE A 92 0.00 14.33 -8.33
CA ILE A 92 1.39 14.80 -8.32
C ILE A 92 2.33 13.81 -8.98
N LEU A 93 2.37 12.54 -8.54
CA LEU A 93 3.36 11.57 -9.05
C LEU A 93 3.13 11.28 -10.51
N PHE A 94 1.95 10.77 -10.88
CA PHE A 94 1.69 10.36 -12.27
C PHE A 94 1.82 11.53 -13.25
N PRO A 95 1.30 12.75 -12.97
CA PRO A 95 1.57 13.91 -13.81
C PRO A 95 3.05 14.30 -13.89
N PHE A 96 3.84 14.07 -12.84
CA PHE A 96 5.29 14.27 -12.87
C PHE A 96 5.96 13.23 -13.79
N ILE A 97 5.64 11.94 -13.61
CA ILE A 97 6.14 10.85 -14.45
C ILE A 97 5.82 11.07 -15.94
N ASP A 98 4.60 11.49 -16.26
CA ASP A 98 4.17 11.76 -17.65
C ASP A 98 4.99 12.87 -18.33
N ARG A 99 5.54 13.82 -17.56
CA ARG A 99 6.40 14.89 -18.09
C ARG A 99 7.85 14.45 -18.23
N GLU A 100 8.34 13.63 -17.31
CA GLU A 100 9.75 13.23 -17.25
C GLU A 100 10.08 12.07 -18.20
N LEU A 101 9.13 11.16 -18.44
CA LEU A 101 9.39 9.92 -19.17
C LEU A 101 8.90 9.96 -20.61
N SER A 102 9.75 9.46 -21.52
CA SER A 102 9.34 9.20 -22.90
C SER A 102 8.43 7.97 -23.01
N THR A 103 7.61 7.91 -24.06
CA THR A 103 6.77 6.73 -24.37
C THR A 103 7.57 5.42 -24.42
N LYS A 104 8.83 5.48 -24.87
CA LYS A 104 9.72 4.31 -24.89
C LYS A 104 10.04 3.82 -23.48
N GLN A 105 10.40 4.74 -22.56
CA GLN A 105 10.68 4.39 -21.16
C GLN A 105 9.42 3.86 -20.47
N VAL A 106 8.25 4.46 -20.71
CA VAL A 106 6.97 3.96 -20.21
C VAL A 106 6.70 2.52 -20.68
N GLY A 107 6.95 2.22 -21.96
CA GLY A 107 6.82 0.85 -22.49
C GLY A 107 7.81 -0.15 -21.85
N GLU A 108 9.01 0.29 -21.53
CA GLU A 108 10.00 -0.53 -20.82
C GLU A 108 9.58 -0.81 -19.37
N ILE A 109 9.12 0.20 -18.64
CA ILE A 109 8.57 0.05 -17.29
C ILE A 109 7.38 -0.91 -17.30
N PHE A 110 6.45 -0.75 -18.24
CA PHE A 110 5.30 -1.64 -18.39
C PHE A 110 5.73 -3.09 -18.57
N SER A 111 6.73 -3.35 -19.41
CA SER A 111 7.25 -4.70 -19.64
C SER A 111 7.88 -5.29 -18.37
N ARG A 112 8.65 -4.50 -17.61
CA ARG A 112 9.22 -4.92 -16.31
C ARG A 112 8.13 -5.18 -15.27
N PHE A 113 7.07 -4.39 -15.25
CA PHE A 113 5.90 -4.62 -14.40
C PHE A 113 5.19 -5.94 -14.73
N GLU A 114 4.99 -6.25 -16.01
CA GLU A 114 4.42 -7.53 -16.41
C GLU A 114 5.31 -8.71 -16.02
N GLU A 115 6.63 -8.57 -16.10
CA GLU A 115 7.56 -9.62 -15.66
C GLU A 115 7.45 -9.88 -14.16
N VAL A 116 7.36 -8.82 -13.34
CA VAL A 116 7.09 -8.95 -11.91
C VAL A 116 5.79 -9.71 -11.67
N GLU A 117 4.72 -9.37 -12.39
CA GLU A 117 3.41 -10.00 -12.26
C GLU A 117 3.41 -11.47 -12.68
N LYS A 118 4.10 -11.82 -13.77
CA LYS A 118 4.23 -13.21 -14.25
C LYS A 118 5.07 -14.08 -13.30
N ASN A 119 6.10 -13.52 -12.69
CA ASN A 119 7.01 -14.25 -11.80
C ASN A 119 6.48 -14.41 -10.37
N LYS A 120 5.32 -13.84 -10.07
CA LYS A 120 4.70 -13.95 -8.75
C LYS A 120 4.03 -15.30 -8.55
N LYS A 121 4.73 -16.19 -7.84
CA LYS A 121 4.15 -17.39 -7.22
C LYS A 121 3.49 -17.10 -5.86
N ASP A 122 3.87 -16.00 -5.19
CA ASP A 122 3.55 -15.75 -3.77
C ASP A 122 2.63 -14.55 -3.50
N THR A 123 2.12 -13.89 -4.54
CA THR A 123 0.98 -12.98 -4.39
C THR A 123 -0.15 -13.53 -5.23
N GLU A 124 -1.22 -13.91 -4.55
CA GLU A 124 -2.49 -14.25 -5.18
C GLU A 124 -3.40 -13.04 -5.00
N PRO A 125 -3.49 -12.11 -5.98
CA PRO A 125 -4.37 -10.95 -5.86
C PRO A 125 -5.79 -11.35 -5.51
N GLN A 126 -6.24 -12.51 -6.02
CA GLN A 126 -7.55 -13.07 -5.72
C GLN A 126 -7.78 -13.28 -4.21
N LYS A 127 -6.79 -13.77 -3.46
CA LYS A 127 -6.91 -13.92 -2.00
C LYS A 127 -7.12 -12.58 -1.29
N TYR A 128 -6.51 -11.50 -1.80
CA TYR A 128 -6.71 -10.16 -1.26
C TYR A 128 -8.12 -9.64 -1.56
N TYR A 129 -8.58 -9.81 -2.80
CA TYR A 129 -9.96 -9.46 -3.19
C TYR A 129 -10.99 -10.23 -2.37
N ASP A 130 -10.83 -11.55 -2.24
CA ASP A 130 -11.76 -12.41 -1.48
C ASP A 130 -11.81 -11.98 -0.01
N PHE A 131 -10.65 -11.67 0.59
CA PHE A 131 -10.60 -11.17 1.95
C PHE A 131 -11.28 -9.81 2.09
N ILE A 132 -11.01 -8.86 1.21
CA ILE A 132 -11.65 -7.54 1.23
C ILE A 132 -13.17 -7.69 1.05
N HIS A 133 -13.64 -8.52 0.12
CA HIS A 133 -15.06 -8.81 -0.05
C HIS A 133 -15.70 -9.46 1.19
N ALA A 134 -14.99 -10.37 1.86
CA ALA A 134 -15.45 -10.96 3.10
C ALA A 134 -15.58 -9.90 4.22
N LEU A 135 -14.60 -8.99 4.34
CA LEU A 135 -14.67 -7.87 5.27
C LEU A 135 -15.81 -6.92 4.93
N GLU A 136 -15.96 -6.56 3.65
CA GLU A 136 -17.07 -5.73 3.19
C GLU A 136 -18.41 -6.37 3.51
N HIS A 137 -18.62 -7.65 3.22
CA HIS A 137 -19.86 -8.33 3.57
C HIS A 137 -20.10 -8.35 5.08
N ARG A 138 -19.05 -8.59 5.87
CA ARG A 138 -19.11 -8.62 7.33
C ARG A 138 -19.44 -7.27 7.96
N PHE A 139 -18.99 -6.16 7.37
CA PHE A 139 -19.11 -4.82 7.96
C PHE A 139 -20.05 -3.86 7.19
N LYS A 140 -20.43 -4.13 5.93
CA LYS A 140 -21.44 -3.35 5.17
C LYS A 140 -22.82 -3.40 5.84
N SER A 141 -23.13 -4.47 6.57
CA SER A 141 -24.35 -4.56 7.39
C SER A 141 -24.29 -3.70 8.67
N SER A 142 -23.16 -3.06 8.96
CA SER A 142 -22.89 -2.38 10.24
C SER A 142 -22.49 -0.91 10.11
N ILE A 143 -22.28 -0.40 8.88
CA ILE A 143 -21.92 1.01 8.64
C ILE A 143 -22.76 1.54 7.47
N PRO A 144 -23.88 2.24 7.73
CA PRO A 144 -24.62 2.94 6.69
C PRO A 144 -23.80 4.15 6.17
N GLY A 145 -23.63 4.26 4.86
CA GLY A 145 -23.37 5.55 4.20
C GLY A 145 -21.92 5.97 3.95
N VAL A 146 -21.02 5.07 3.56
CA VAL A 146 -19.72 5.47 2.99
C VAL A 146 -19.59 4.95 1.56
N PHE A 147 -19.92 5.83 0.61
CA PHE A 147 -19.36 5.89 -0.74
C PHE A 147 -19.04 7.36 -1.01
#